data_AF-A0A6N6KAK9-F1
#
_entry.id   AF-A0A6N6KAK9-F1
#
_cell.length_a   1.000
_cell.length_b   1.000
_cell.length_c   1.000
_cell.angle_alpha   90.00
_cell.angle_beta   90.00
_cell.angle_gamma   90.00
#
_symmetry.space_group_name_H-M   'P 1'
#
loop_
_entity.id
_entity.type
_entity.pdbx_description
1 polymer ?
#
loop_
_entity_poly.entity_id
_entity_poly.type
_entity_poly.pdbx_seq_one_letter_code
_entity_poly.pdbx_strand_id
1 'polypeptide(L)'
;MNGLLSRDYQRHKPGSFMKIKFEILYGLLYSIAGLGIGGYISVTSIGEGYDFFWLYATLAGFLTGYLLSFFFIVRRNNYKSYNLLVIAPIVGLISHWLCWYLMAIELNVRYWIFGEHFFQPPVNLLESLYGVFVFCLWSWLFFGWITVLWAVFAVFIARDITSSTRSKTGYTSL
;
A
#
# COMPACT_ATOMS: atom_id res chain seq x y z
N MET A 1 27.14 -15.94 54.72
CA MET A 1 26.50 -16.78 53.69
C MET A 1 25.15 -16.18 53.25
N ASN A 2 25.12 -14.98 52.68
CA ASN A 2 23.88 -14.35 52.17
C ASN A 2 24.12 -13.80 50.75
N GLY A 3 24.42 -14.68 49.79
CA GLY A 3 24.85 -14.24 48.46
C GLY A 3 24.35 -15.09 47.29
N LEU A 4 23.33 -15.95 47.49
CA LEU A 4 22.99 -16.98 46.49
C LEU A 4 21.51 -17.09 46.12
N LEU A 5 20.62 -16.17 46.52
CA LEU A 5 19.18 -16.29 46.21
C LEU A 5 18.53 -15.06 45.59
N SER A 6 19.28 -14.23 44.85
CA SER A 6 18.67 -13.12 44.08
C SER A 6 19.03 -13.06 42.60
N ARG A 7 19.75 -14.07 42.07
CA ARG A 7 20.19 -14.06 40.66
C ARG A 7 19.28 -14.81 39.69
N ASP A 8 18.31 -15.58 40.18
CA ASP A 8 17.45 -16.41 39.31
C ASP A 8 16.08 -15.81 38.99
N TYR A 9 15.81 -14.57 39.41
CA TYR A 9 14.75 -13.76 38.79
C TYR A 9 15.28 -13.12 37.49
N GLN A 10 15.96 -13.91 36.67
CA GLN A 10 16.24 -13.62 35.28
C GLN A 10 14.90 -13.59 34.55
N ARG A 11 14.32 -12.37 34.55
CA ARG A 11 13.36 -11.85 33.59
C ARG A 11 13.16 -12.80 32.42
N HIS A 12 11.98 -13.41 32.37
CA HIS A 12 11.31 -13.65 31.10
C HIS A 12 11.55 -12.42 30.24
N LYS A 13 12.34 -12.53 29.16
CA LYS A 13 12.33 -11.53 28.09
C LYS A 13 10.89 -11.55 27.56
N PRO A 14 10.05 -10.54 27.82
CA PRO A 14 8.77 -10.47 27.14
C PRO A 14 9.07 -10.51 25.65
N GLY A 15 8.33 -11.36 24.93
CA GLY A 15 8.61 -11.76 23.56
C GLY A 15 9.06 -10.59 22.69
N SER A 16 10.04 -10.82 21.83
CA SER A 16 10.47 -9.82 20.86
C SER A 16 9.26 -9.47 19.98
N PHE A 17 8.55 -8.42 20.34
CA PHE A 17 7.51 -7.85 19.49
C PHE A 17 8.19 -7.53 18.16
N MET A 18 7.75 -8.20 17.10
CA MET A 18 8.26 -8.00 15.76
C MET A 18 8.12 -6.52 15.41
N LYS A 19 9.25 -5.84 15.19
CA LYS A 19 9.24 -4.42 14.81
C LYS A 19 8.76 -4.32 13.36
N ILE A 20 7.51 -3.92 13.16
CA ILE A 20 6.99 -3.65 11.83
C ILE A 20 7.72 -2.43 11.27
N LYS A 21 8.22 -2.53 10.04
CA LYS A 21 8.90 -1.43 9.34
C LYS A 21 7.88 -0.40 8.85
N PHE A 22 8.29 0.86 8.81
CA PHE A 22 7.42 1.99 8.45
C PHE A 22 6.81 1.83 7.06
N GLU A 23 7.62 1.51 6.06
CA GLU A 23 7.19 1.33 4.67
C GLU A 23 6.21 0.17 4.48
N ILE A 24 6.41 -0.91 5.24
CA ILE A 24 5.51 -2.08 5.24
C ILE A 24 4.19 -1.68 5.89
N LEU A 25 4.23 -1.04 7.06
CA LEU A 25 3.03 -0.61 7.77
C LEU A 25 2.23 0.40 6.93
N TYR A 26 2.89 1.36 6.31
CA TYR A 26 2.23 2.33 5.46
C TYR A 26 1.59 1.67 4.23
N GLY A 27 2.30 0.76 3.56
CA GLY A 27 1.72 -0.03 2.46
C GLY A 27 0.48 -0.81 2.90
N LEU A 28 0.53 -1.49 4.05
CA LEU A 28 -0.60 -2.25 4.61
C LEU A 28 -1.80 -1.37 4.97
N LEU A 29 -1.54 -0.21 5.61
CA LEU A 29 -2.60 0.74 5.95
C LEU A 29 -3.24 1.31 4.68
N TYR A 30 -2.42 1.65 3.68
CA TYR A 30 -2.91 2.22 2.44
C TYR A 30 -3.70 1.19 1.61
N SER A 31 -3.32 -0.09 1.65
CA SER A 31 -4.06 -1.16 0.95
C SER A 31 -5.50 -1.35 1.46
N ILE A 32 -5.83 -0.87 2.67
CA ILE A 32 -7.22 -0.88 3.18
C ILE A 32 -8.14 -0.02 2.30
N ALA A 33 -7.66 1.12 1.80
CA ALA A 33 -8.45 1.93 0.86
C ALA A 33 -8.63 1.20 -0.48
N GLY A 34 -7.59 0.51 -0.95
CA GLY A 34 -7.67 -0.34 -2.15
C GLY A 34 -8.71 -1.45 -1.99
N LEU A 35 -8.73 -2.10 -0.83
CA LEU A 35 -9.71 -3.14 -0.52
C LEU A 35 -11.14 -2.59 -0.46
N GLY A 36 -11.35 -1.45 0.21
CA GLY A 36 -12.68 -0.83 0.34
C GLY A 36 -13.21 -0.31 -0.99
N ILE A 37 -12.46 0.56 -1.67
CA ILE A 37 -12.86 1.17 -2.95
C ILE A 37 -12.92 0.10 -4.03
N GLY A 38 -11.91 -0.76 -4.10
CA GLY A 38 -11.87 -1.81 -5.11
C GLY A 38 -12.97 -2.86 -4.90
N GLY A 39 -13.30 -3.19 -3.65
CA GLY A 39 -14.45 -4.03 -3.30
C GLY A 39 -15.77 -3.41 -3.74
N TYR A 40 -15.95 -2.11 -3.47
CA TYR A 40 -17.12 -1.36 -3.95
C TYR A 40 -17.24 -1.39 -5.48
N ILE A 41 -16.15 -1.15 -6.21
CA ILE A 41 -16.14 -1.21 -7.69
C ILE A 41 -16.45 -2.62 -8.18
N SER A 42 -15.88 -3.65 -7.55
CA SER A 42 -16.09 -5.06 -7.94
C SER A 42 -17.56 -5.47 -7.87
N VAL A 43 -18.35 -4.88 -6.96
CA VAL A 43 -19.79 -5.22 -6.80
C VAL A 43 -20.74 -4.28 -7.54
N THR A 44 -20.30 -3.10 -7.96
CA THR A 44 -21.17 -2.07 -8.59
C THR A 44 -20.93 -1.88 -10.09
N SER A 45 -19.82 -2.39 -10.61
CA SER A 45 -19.50 -2.29 -12.02
C SER A 45 -20.35 -3.27 -12.84
N ILE A 46 -20.80 -2.80 -14.01
CA ILE A 46 -21.67 -3.57 -14.93
C ILE A 46 -20.84 -4.37 -15.95
N GLY A 47 -19.55 -4.05 -16.09
CA GLY A 47 -18.65 -4.69 -17.07
C GLY A 47 -18.03 -5.99 -16.57
N GLU A 48 -17.80 -6.92 -17.48
CA GLU A 48 -17.02 -8.14 -17.21
C GLU A 48 -15.55 -7.78 -16.88
N GLY A 49 -14.93 -8.57 -15.99
CA GLY A 49 -13.52 -8.42 -15.62
C GLY A 49 -13.22 -7.57 -14.39
N TYR A 50 -14.25 -7.00 -13.75
CA TYR A 50 -14.09 -6.23 -12.51
C TYR A 50 -14.21 -7.06 -11.22
N ASP A 51 -14.49 -8.37 -11.31
CA ASP A 51 -14.69 -9.25 -10.15
C ASP A 51 -13.48 -9.26 -9.19
N PHE A 52 -12.29 -9.12 -9.75
CA PHE A 52 -11.03 -9.09 -9.00
C PHE A 52 -10.47 -7.67 -8.84
N PHE A 53 -11.25 -6.63 -9.10
CA PHE A 53 -10.78 -5.25 -9.04
C PHE A 53 -10.29 -4.88 -7.62
N TRP A 54 -10.92 -5.43 -6.58
CA TRP A 54 -10.48 -5.31 -5.19
C TRP A 54 -9.04 -5.80 -5.00
N LEU A 55 -8.64 -6.88 -5.68
CA LEU A 55 -7.29 -7.43 -5.59
C LEU A 55 -6.27 -6.49 -6.24
N TYR A 56 -6.55 -5.99 -7.44
CA TYR A 56 -5.65 -5.06 -8.14
C TYR A 56 -5.50 -3.74 -7.37
N ALA A 57 -6.59 -3.19 -6.86
CA ALA A 57 -6.58 -1.95 -6.07
C ALA A 57 -5.81 -2.13 -4.76
N THR A 58 -6.02 -3.26 -4.06
CA THR A 58 -5.30 -3.59 -2.82
C THR A 58 -3.80 -3.75 -3.07
N LEU A 59 -3.41 -4.52 -4.10
CA LEU A 59 -2.01 -4.74 -4.47
C LEU A 59 -1.34 -3.44 -4.93
N ALA A 60 -2.01 -2.66 -5.78
CA ALA A 60 -1.49 -1.38 -6.23
C ALA A 60 -1.26 -0.42 -5.05
N GLY A 61 -2.23 -0.32 -4.13
CA GLY A 61 -2.08 0.46 -2.92
C GLY A 61 -0.89 0.00 -2.07
N PHE A 62 -0.80 -1.30 -1.77
CA PHE A 62 0.32 -1.83 -1.00
C PHE A 62 1.67 -1.51 -1.66
N LEU A 63 1.81 -1.81 -2.95
CA LEU A 63 3.06 -1.66 -3.69
C LEU A 63 3.50 -0.19 -3.77
N THR A 64 2.59 0.74 -4.11
CA THR A 64 2.97 2.16 -4.21
C THR A 64 3.26 2.77 -2.85
N GLY A 65 2.46 2.44 -1.83
CA GLY A 65 2.69 2.86 -0.45
C GLY A 65 4.06 2.39 0.04
N TYR A 66 4.36 1.10 -0.13
CA TYR A 66 5.64 0.51 0.22
C TYR A 66 6.82 1.14 -0.54
N LEU A 67 6.79 1.10 -1.88
CA LEU A 67 7.93 1.52 -2.70
C LEU A 67 8.21 3.02 -2.55
N LEU A 68 7.19 3.86 -2.65
CA LEU A 68 7.39 5.31 -2.61
C LEU A 68 7.82 5.78 -1.21
N SER A 69 7.24 5.22 -0.15
CA SER A 69 7.71 5.53 1.21
C SER A 69 9.13 5.02 1.46
N PHE A 70 9.49 3.83 0.96
CA PHE A 70 10.85 3.32 1.05
C PHE A 70 11.85 4.26 0.36
N PHE A 71 11.61 4.64 -0.90
CA PHE A 71 12.57 5.44 -1.67
C PHE A 71 12.64 6.90 -1.23
N PHE A 72 11.52 7.53 -0.89
CA PHE A 72 11.47 8.97 -0.62
C PHE A 72 11.57 9.32 0.88
N ILE A 73 11.12 8.44 1.77
CA ILE A 73 11.14 8.69 3.22
C ILE A 73 12.25 7.87 3.88
N VAL A 74 12.19 6.54 3.81
CA VAL A 74 13.05 5.65 4.62
C VAL A 74 14.50 5.75 4.17
N ARG A 75 14.77 5.54 2.87
CA ARG A 75 16.13 5.55 2.31
C ARG A 75 16.81 6.92 2.46
N ARG A 76 16.03 8.01 2.51
CA ARG A 76 16.51 9.39 2.67
C ARG A 76 16.44 9.89 4.11
N ASN A 77 15.99 9.06 5.06
CA ASN A 77 15.73 9.43 6.45
C ASN A 77 14.88 10.71 6.61
N ASN A 78 13.87 10.90 5.75
CA ASN A 78 13.19 12.19 5.58
C ASN A 78 11.77 12.20 6.18
N TYR A 79 11.67 11.91 7.48
CA TYR A 79 10.40 11.74 8.20
C TYR A 79 9.68 13.04 8.61
N LYS A 80 10.11 14.21 8.08
CA LYS A 80 9.47 15.50 8.38
C LYS A 80 8.04 15.51 7.83
N SER A 81 7.10 16.08 8.59
CA SER A 81 5.67 16.12 8.24
C SER A 81 5.38 16.65 6.83
N TYR A 82 6.13 17.65 6.37
CA TYR A 82 5.99 18.19 5.00
C TYR A 82 6.22 17.13 3.93
N ASN A 83 7.23 16.26 4.05
CA ASN A 83 7.48 15.22 3.04
C ASN A 83 6.40 14.14 3.07
N LEU A 84 5.85 13.84 4.25
CA LEU A 84 4.74 12.90 4.38
C LEU A 84 3.50 13.43 3.66
N LEU A 85 3.23 14.73 3.80
CA LEU A 85 2.13 15.40 3.09
C LEU A 85 2.34 15.42 1.58
N VAL A 86 3.58 15.57 1.10
CA VAL A 86 3.89 15.59 -0.34
C VAL A 86 3.84 14.17 -0.94
N ILE A 87 4.32 13.15 -0.23
CA ILE A 87 4.35 11.79 -0.79
C ILE A 87 2.95 11.17 -0.87
N ALA A 88 2.04 11.53 0.02
CA ALA A 88 0.70 10.94 0.08
C ALA A 88 -0.11 11.13 -1.22
N PRO A 89 -0.20 12.34 -1.81
CA PRO A 89 -0.83 12.52 -3.12
C PRO A 89 -0.16 11.75 -4.25
N ILE A 90 1.17 11.62 -4.23
CA ILE A 90 1.93 10.88 -5.24
C ILE A 90 1.62 9.38 -5.12
N VAL A 91 1.57 8.84 -3.89
CA VAL A 91 1.16 7.46 -3.62
C VAL A 91 -0.25 7.19 -4.13
N GLY A 92 -1.16 8.13 -3.87
CA GLY A 92 -2.50 8.10 -4.43
C GLY A 92 -2.47 8.02 -5.95
N LEU A 93 -1.88 9.00 -6.63
CA LEU A 93 -1.93 9.09 -8.08
C LEU A 93 -1.33 7.85 -8.76
N ILE A 94 -0.15 7.42 -8.31
CA ILE A 94 0.55 6.27 -8.88
C ILE A 94 -0.21 4.95 -8.58
N SER A 95 -0.92 4.85 -7.45
CA SER A 95 -1.72 3.66 -7.14
C SER A 95 -2.88 3.45 -8.11
N HIS A 96 -3.52 4.53 -8.57
CA HIS A 96 -4.61 4.42 -9.54
C HIS A 96 -4.08 3.95 -10.90
N TRP A 97 -2.98 4.54 -11.38
CA TRP A 97 -2.34 4.10 -12.61
C TRP A 97 -1.90 2.62 -12.53
N LEU A 98 -1.24 2.23 -11.43
CA LEU A 98 -0.78 0.86 -11.22
C LEU A 98 -1.95 -0.13 -11.13
N CYS A 99 -3.06 0.24 -10.49
CA CYS A 99 -4.25 -0.61 -10.40
C CYS A 99 -4.79 -0.98 -11.79
N TRP A 100 -4.98 0.01 -12.67
CA TRP A 100 -5.45 -0.23 -14.02
C TRP A 100 -4.43 -1.02 -14.86
N TYR A 101 -3.14 -0.79 -14.65
CA TYR A 101 -2.11 -1.56 -15.34
C TYR A 101 -2.06 -3.02 -14.89
N LEU A 102 -2.24 -3.30 -13.59
CA LEU A 102 -2.34 -4.67 -13.07
C LEU A 102 -3.56 -5.41 -13.65
N MET A 103 -4.69 -4.73 -13.78
CA MET A 103 -5.87 -5.28 -14.45
C MET A 103 -5.58 -5.61 -15.92
N ALA A 104 -4.90 -4.72 -16.65
CA ALA A 104 -4.53 -4.97 -18.05
C ALA A 104 -3.58 -6.17 -18.20
N ILE A 105 -2.64 -6.35 -17.26
CA ILE A 105 -1.76 -7.52 -17.20
C ILE A 105 -2.56 -8.79 -17.01
N GLU A 106 -3.49 -8.80 -16.04
CA GLU A 106 -4.29 -9.98 -15.74
C GLU A 106 -5.18 -10.40 -16.92
N LEU A 107 -5.85 -9.45 -17.58
CA LEU A 107 -6.71 -9.74 -18.72
C LEU A 107 -5.91 -10.34 -19.88
N ASN A 108 -4.71 -9.81 -20.13
CA ASN A 108 -3.80 -10.40 -21.10
C ASN A 108 -3.37 -11.81 -20.67
N VAL A 109 -3.00 -12.03 -19.41
CA VAL A 109 -2.63 -13.36 -18.90
C VAL A 109 -3.76 -14.37 -19.08
N ARG A 110 -5.01 -14.01 -18.77
CA ARG A 110 -6.19 -14.88 -18.98
C ARG A 110 -6.41 -15.22 -20.44
N TYR A 111 -6.27 -14.24 -21.33
CA TYR A 111 -6.41 -14.46 -22.76
C TYR A 111 -5.29 -15.35 -23.33
N TRP A 112 -4.02 -15.03 -23.06
CA TRP A 112 -2.87 -15.68 -23.70
C TRP A 112 -2.47 -17.02 -23.05
N ILE A 113 -2.61 -17.14 -21.73
CA ILE A 113 -2.12 -18.31 -20.98
C ILE A 113 -3.26 -19.28 -20.68
N PHE A 114 -4.41 -18.76 -20.25
CA PHE A 114 -5.56 -19.59 -19.87
C PHE A 114 -6.55 -19.81 -21.02
N GLY A 115 -6.37 -19.14 -22.15
CA GLY A 115 -7.19 -19.31 -23.35
C GLY A 115 -8.63 -18.80 -23.18
N GLU A 116 -8.86 -17.88 -22.24
CA GLU A 116 -10.19 -17.32 -22.03
C GLU A 116 -10.61 -16.40 -23.18
N HIS A 117 -11.85 -16.57 -23.63
CA HIS A 117 -12.41 -15.77 -24.71
C HIS A 117 -13.31 -14.67 -24.15
N PHE A 118 -12.87 -13.43 -24.35
CA PHE A 118 -13.65 -12.23 -24.07
C PHE A 118 -14.40 -11.79 -25.33
N PHE A 119 -15.42 -10.94 -25.17
CA PHE A 119 -16.16 -10.37 -26.31
C PHE A 119 -15.24 -9.67 -27.32
N GLN A 120 -14.16 -9.05 -26.84
CA GLN A 120 -13.06 -8.53 -27.65
C GLN A 120 -11.72 -8.92 -27.01
N PRO A 121 -10.68 -9.22 -27.81
CA PRO A 121 -9.37 -9.53 -27.27
C PRO A 121 -8.83 -8.32 -26.47
N PRO A 122 -8.11 -8.56 -25.35
CA PRO A 122 -7.54 -7.48 -24.58
C PRO A 122 -6.50 -6.73 -25.41
N VAL A 123 -6.45 -5.41 -25.23
CA VAL A 123 -5.42 -4.55 -25.82
C VAL A 123 -4.05 -5.04 -25.35
N ASN A 124 -3.05 -5.02 -26.23
CA ASN A 124 -1.69 -5.39 -25.85
C ASN A 124 -1.17 -4.48 -24.71
N LEU A 125 -0.18 -4.96 -23.95
CA LEU A 125 0.29 -4.25 -22.75
C LEU A 125 0.95 -2.90 -23.04
N LEU A 126 1.47 -2.70 -24.25
CA LEU A 126 2.12 -1.43 -24.60
C LEU A 126 1.10 -0.38 -25.02
N GLU A 127 0.08 -0.73 -25.81
CA GLU A 127 -0.98 0.22 -26.19
C GLU A 127 -1.96 0.44 -25.03
N SER A 128 -2.06 -0.51 -24.09
CA SER A 128 -2.88 -0.32 -22.89
C SER A 128 -2.40 0.83 -22.01
N LEU A 129 -1.14 1.27 -22.12
CA LEU A 129 -0.61 2.42 -21.37
C LEU A 129 -1.48 3.68 -21.52
N TYR A 130 -1.99 3.94 -22.73
CA TYR A 130 -2.86 5.07 -22.99
C TYR A 130 -4.24 4.89 -22.32
N GLY A 131 -4.85 3.70 -22.47
CA GLY A 131 -6.12 3.39 -21.83
C GLY A 131 -6.04 3.46 -20.30
N VAL A 132 -5.00 2.86 -19.74
CA VAL A 132 -4.67 2.89 -18.30
C VAL A 132 -4.51 4.32 -17.81
N PHE A 133 -3.87 5.19 -18.58
CA PHE A 133 -3.74 6.60 -18.23
C PHE A 133 -5.11 7.31 -18.19
N VAL A 134 -5.95 7.11 -19.22
CA VAL A 134 -7.31 7.70 -19.25
C VAL A 134 -8.16 7.20 -18.08
N PHE A 135 -8.15 5.89 -17.82
CA PHE A 135 -8.87 5.30 -16.69
C PHE A 135 -8.31 5.75 -15.34
N CYS A 136 -7.01 5.97 -15.23
CA CYS A 136 -6.39 6.57 -14.06
C CYS A 136 -6.96 7.96 -13.79
N LEU A 137 -7.04 8.83 -14.81
CA LEU A 137 -7.61 10.17 -14.65
C LEU A 137 -9.08 10.12 -14.25
N TRP A 138 -9.86 9.23 -14.87
CA TRP A 138 -11.27 9.01 -14.51
C TRP A 138 -11.40 8.55 -13.07
N SER A 139 -10.67 7.51 -12.68
CA SER A 139 -10.67 6.98 -11.31
C SER A 139 -10.20 8.03 -10.30
N TRP A 140 -9.25 8.89 -10.68
CA TRP A 140 -8.78 9.98 -9.83
C TRP A 140 -9.85 11.06 -9.61
N LEU A 141 -10.65 11.38 -10.63
CA LEU A 141 -11.76 12.32 -10.51
C LEU A 141 -12.79 11.87 -9.45
N PHE A 142 -13.12 10.57 -9.42
CA PHE A 142 -14.16 10.05 -8.51
C PHE A 142 -13.63 9.63 -7.14
N PHE A 143 -12.46 8.98 -7.09
CA PHE A 143 -11.94 8.35 -5.88
C PHE A 143 -10.61 8.94 -5.40
N GLY A 144 -9.96 9.80 -6.19
CA GLY A 144 -8.65 10.36 -5.87
C GLY A 144 -8.61 11.17 -4.58
N TRP A 145 -9.65 11.96 -4.31
CA TRP A 145 -9.73 12.73 -3.06
C TRP A 145 -9.81 11.82 -1.82
N ILE A 146 -10.58 10.72 -1.87
CA ILE A 146 -10.67 9.74 -0.78
C ILE A 146 -9.31 9.08 -0.57
N THR A 147 -8.68 8.61 -1.66
CA THR A 147 -7.40 7.91 -1.59
C THR A 147 -6.29 8.83 -1.10
N VAL A 148 -6.26 10.10 -1.49
CA VAL A 148 -5.31 11.10 -0.96
C VAL A 148 -5.51 11.33 0.54
N LEU A 149 -6.76 11.56 0.98
CA LEU A 149 -7.06 11.77 2.40
C LEU A 149 -6.65 10.55 3.24
N TRP A 150 -6.94 9.35 2.74
CA TRP A 150 -6.51 8.11 3.37
C TRP A 150 -4.99 7.95 3.38
N ALA A 151 -4.30 8.28 2.28
CA ALA A 151 -2.84 8.24 2.21
C ALA A 151 -2.21 9.14 3.28
N VAL A 152 -2.72 10.36 3.44
CA VAL A 152 -2.26 11.30 4.47
C VAL A 152 -2.50 10.72 5.87
N PHE A 153 -3.70 10.22 6.14
CA PHE A 153 -4.01 9.61 7.43
C PHE A 153 -3.10 8.41 7.74
N ALA A 154 -2.98 7.48 6.79
CA ALA A 154 -2.20 6.26 6.92
C ALA A 154 -0.70 6.54 7.14
N VAL A 155 -0.12 7.54 6.47
CA VAL A 155 1.32 7.85 6.62
C VAL A 155 1.65 8.41 7.99
N PHE A 156 0.75 9.22 8.57
CA PHE A 156 0.91 9.74 9.93
C PHE A 156 0.75 8.63 10.98
N ILE A 157 -0.25 7.76 10.83
CA ILE A 157 -0.40 6.58 11.70
C ILE A 157 0.84 5.69 11.64
N ALA A 158 1.33 5.39 10.43
CA ALA A 158 2.53 4.57 10.27
C ALA A 158 3.73 5.19 10.98
N ARG A 159 3.89 6.52 10.89
CA ARG A 159 4.96 7.24 11.59
C ARG A 159 4.81 7.08 13.10
N ASP A 160 3.63 7.37 13.64
CA ASP A 160 3.41 7.44 15.09
C ASP A 160 3.53 6.05 15.76
N ILE A 161 3.04 4.99 15.08
CA ILE A 161 3.21 3.61 15.55
C ILE A 161 4.69 3.22 15.55
N THR A 162 5.41 3.49 14.45
CA THR A 162 6.82 3.07 14.34
C THR A 162 7.76 3.90 15.22
N SER A 163 7.46 5.18 15.48
CA SER A 163 8.21 6.00 16.45
C SER A 163 7.97 5.53 17.88
N SER A 164 6.74 5.15 18.24
CA SER A 164 6.41 4.58 19.56
C SER A 164 7.14 3.26 19.81
N THR A 165 7.27 2.42 18.78
CA THR A 165 8.09 1.20 18.88
C THR A 165 9.58 1.48 19.07
N ARG A 166 10.11 2.58 18.49
CA ARG A 166 11.51 2.98 18.68
C ARG A 166 11.78 3.49 20.09
N SER A 167 10.94 4.39 20.61
CA SER A 167 11.13 5.00 21.94
C SER A 167 11.06 3.97 23.08
N LYS A 168 10.13 3.00 23.00
CA LYS A 168 10.01 1.90 23.96
C LYS A 168 11.23 0.98 24.03
N THR A 169 12.10 1.01 23.02
CA THR A 169 13.32 0.20 22.97
C THR A 169 14.60 0.91 23.40
N GLY A 170 14.51 2.11 23.99
CA GLY A 170 15.65 2.76 24.66
C GLY A 170 16.71 3.33 23.72
N TYR A 171 16.39 3.53 22.45
CA TYR A 171 17.24 4.28 21.51
C TYR A 171 16.69 5.69 21.37
N THR A 172 17.00 6.55 22.34
CA THR A 172 16.81 7.99 22.23
C THR A 172 18.01 8.59 21.49
N SER A 173 17.77 9.07 20.27
CA SER A 173 18.43 10.25 19.73
C SER A 173 17.61 10.84 18.57
N LEU A 174 16.69 11.71 18.92
CA LEU A 174 16.40 12.93 18.16
C LEU A 174 16.67 14.11 19.08
#